data_AF-A0A543EKW1-F1
#
_entry.id   AF-A0A543EKW1-F1
#
_cell.length_a   1.000
_cell.length_b   1.000
_cell.length_c   1.000
_cell.angle_alpha   90.00
_cell.angle_beta   90.00
_cell.angle_gamma   90.00
#
_symmetry.space_group_name_H-M   'P 1'
#
loop_
_entity.id
_entity.type
_entity.pdbx_description
1 polymer ?
#
loop_
_entity_poly.entity_id
_entity_poly.type
_entity_poly.pdbx_seq_one_letter_code
_entity_poly.pdbx_strand_id
1 'polypeptide(L)' 'MKKQQIKQLLIKYFQEKKVYESVNQNELDNVAEKLSKLTFITKDILFKYINEISYLIKESVDFSDTEYLLSQIINIINK' A
#
# COMPACT_ATOMS: atom_id res chain seq x y z
N MET A 1 -4.88 -1.71 15.65
CA MET A 1 -4.96 -0.31 15.17
C MET A 1 -4.10 -0.07 13.93
N LYS A 2 -2.77 -0.36 13.94
CA LYS A 2 -1.89 -0.20 12.76
C LYS A 2 -2.43 -0.85 11.46
N LYS A 3 -2.88 -2.12 11.51
CA LYS A 3 -3.48 -2.82 10.35
C LYS A 3 -4.58 -2.02 9.66
N GLN A 4 -5.54 -1.50 10.43
CA GLN A 4 -6.70 -0.80 9.88
C GLN A 4 -6.31 0.56 9.28
N GLN A 5 -5.34 1.27 9.87
CA GLN A 5 -4.81 2.52 9.32
C GLN A 5 -4.06 2.28 8.00
N ILE A 6 -3.18 1.29 7.97
CA ILE A 6 -2.45 0.90 6.74
C ILE A 6 -3.43 0.48 5.65
N LYS A 7 -4.44 -0.33 5.99
CA LYS A 7 -5.50 -0.75 5.05
C LYS A 7 -6.23 0.45 4.43
N GLN A 8 -6.64 1.42 5.26
CA GLN A 8 -7.33 2.63 4.78
C GLN A 8 -6.44 3.47 3.84
N LEU A 9 -5.15 3.59 4.14
CA LEU A 9 -4.19 4.30 3.27
C LEU A 9 -3.98 3.57 1.95
N LEU A 10 -3.89 2.25 1.95
CA LEU A 10 -3.81 1.44 0.73
C LEU A 10 -5.08 1.58 -0.11
N ILE A 11 -6.26 1.53 0.50
CA ILE A 11 -7.53 1.75 -0.20
C ILE A 11 -7.53 3.11 -0.90
N LYS A 12 -7.20 4.20 -0.17
CA LYS A 12 -7.11 5.54 -0.75
C LYS A 12 -6.10 5.60 -1.90
N TYR A 13 -4.95 4.97 -1.72
CA TYR A 13 -3.91 4.91 -2.75
C TYR A 13 -4.44 4.28 -4.05
N PHE A 14 -5.12 3.13 -3.97
CA PHE A 14 -5.67 2.48 -5.15
C PHE A 14 -6.87 3.23 -5.75
N GLN A 15 -7.64 3.95 -4.92
CA GLN A 15 -8.74 4.81 -5.37
C GLN A 15 -8.21 6.01 -6.15
N GLU A 16 -7.16 6.68 -5.67
CA GLU A 16 -6.52 7.80 -6.36
C GLU A 16 -5.86 7.37 -7.67
N LYS A 17 -5.33 6.13 -7.72
CA LYS A 17 -4.86 5.52 -8.96
C LYS A 17 -5.96 4.98 -9.87
N LYS A 18 -7.24 5.08 -9.48
CA LYS A 18 -8.40 4.57 -10.24
C LYS A 18 -8.32 3.07 -10.57
N VAL A 19 -7.62 2.28 -9.74
CA VAL A 19 -7.45 0.82 -9.92
C VAL A 19 -8.03 0.01 -8.77
N TYR A 20 -8.68 0.66 -7.78
CA TYR A 20 -9.24 0.00 -6.61
C TYR A 20 -10.22 -1.14 -6.94
N GLU A 21 -11.01 -1.00 -8.00
CA GLU A 21 -11.95 -2.04 -8.42
C GLU A 21 -11.24 -3.31 -8.93
N SER A 22 -10.01 -3.18 -9.40
CA SER A 22 -9.16 -4.29 -9.87
C SER A 22 -8.28 -4.87 -8.77
N VAL A 23 -8.40 -4.38 -7.53
CA VAL A 23 -7.63 -4.87 -6.39
C VAL A 23 -8.34 -6.06 -5.76
N ASN A 24 -7.59 -7.15 -5.59
CA ASN A 24 -8.02 -8.29 -4.81
C ASN A 24 -8.09 -7.92 -3.32
N GLN A 25 -9.30 -7.91 -2.77
CA GLN A 25 -9.54 -7.48 -1.39
C GLN A 25 -8.89 -8.42 -0.36
N ASN A 26 -8.74 -9.71 -0.67
CA ASN A 26 -8.05 -10.66 0.20
C ASN A 26 -6.55 -10.38 0.23
N GLU A 27 -5.94 -10.08 -0.92
CA GLU A 27 -4.52 -9.72 -0.99
C GLU A 27 -4.25 -8.39 -0.29
N LEU A 28 -5.14 -7.40 -0.46
CA LEU A 28 -5.07 -6.14 0.25
C LEU A 28 -5.13 -6.31 1.78
N ASP A 29 -6.02 -7.17 2.28
CA ASP A 29 -6.09 -7.45 3.72
C ASP A 29 -4.84 -8.17 4.24
N ASN A 30 -4.35 -9.16 3.49
CA ASN A 30 -3.13 -9.89 3.79
C ASN A 30 -1.90 -8.97 3.82
N VAL A 31 -1.76 -8.09 2.84
CA VAL A 31 -0.65 -7.13 2.79
C VAL A 31 -0.75 -6.13 3.94
N ALA A 32 -1.94 -5.59 4.22
CA ALA A 32 -2.13 -4.71 5.37
C ALA A 32 -1.75 -5.41 6.69
N GLU A 33 -2.05 -6.71 6.82
CA GLU A 33 -1.63 -7.50 7.96
C GLU A 33 -0.12 -7.70 8.04
N LYS A 34 0.53 -8.11 6.94
CA LYS A 34 2.00 -8.27 6.86
C LYS A 34 2.69 -6.96 7.25
N LEU A 35 2.29 -5.85 6.63
CA LEU A 35 2.84 -4.52 6.87
C LEU A 35 2.66 -4.08 8.33
N SER A 36 1.52 -4.39 8.95
CA SER A 36 1.23 -4.00 10.33
C SER A 36 2.11 -4.68 11.38
N LYS A 37 2.74 -5.80 11.02
CA LYS A 37 3.64 -6.58 11.88
C LYS A 37 5.11 -6.17 11.73
N LEU A 38 5.43 -5.32 10.74
CA LEU A 38 6.78 -4.82 10.53
C LEU A 38 7.12 -3.74 11.56
N THR A 39 8.38 -3.72 11.99
CA THR A 39 8.96 -2.66 12.83
C THR A 39 9.70 -1.62 12.00
N PHE A 40 10.07 -1.96 10.76
CA PHE A 40 10.77 -1.08 9.84
C PHE A 40 10.45 -1.43 8.38
N ILE A 41 10.33 -0.42 7.53
CA ILE A 41 10.16 -0.55 6.08
C ILE A 41 10.77 0.64 5.34
N THR A 42 11.24 0.40 4.12
CA THR A 42 11.63 1.43 3.16
C THR A 42 10.62 1.54 2.03
N LYS A 43 10.67 2.63 1.26
CA LYS A 43 9.78 2.85 0.10
C LYS A 43 9.87 1.69 -0.91
N ASP A 44 11.07 1.21 -1.22
CA ASP A 44 11.27 0.08 -2.14
C ASP A 44 10.61 -1.22 -1.66
N ILE A 45 10.69 -1.51 -0.35
CA ILE A 45 10.07 -2.70 0.22
C ILE A 45 8.55 -2.54 0.21
N LEU A 46 8.03 -1.37 0.55
CA LEU A 46 6.59 -1.09 0.48
C LEU A 46 6.04 -1.30 -0.93
N PHE A 47 6.76 -0.88 -1.97
CA PHE A 47 6.36 -1.11 -3.35
C PHE A 47 6.26 -2.60 -3.72
N LYS A 48 7.15 -3.44 -3.20
CA LYS A 48 7.06 -4.89 -3.43
C LYS A 48 5.73 -5.44 -2.90
N TYR A 49 5.32 -5.01 -1.70
CA TYR A 49 4.04 -5.40 -1.13
C TYR A 49 2.83 -4.86 -1.92
N ILE A 50 2.89 -3.62 -2.40
CA ILE A 50 1.81 -3.04 -3.22
C ILE A 50 1.68 -3.78 -4.55
N ASN A 51 2.80 -4.18 -5.15
CA ASN A 51 2.83 -4.97 -6.38
C ASN A 51 2.29 -6.40 -6.19
N GLU A 52 2.24 -6.93 -4.97
CA GLU A 52 1.54 -8.21 -4.68
C GLU A 52 0.02 -8.07 -4.79
N ILE A 53 -0.54 -6.86 -4.62
CA ILE A 53 -1.99 -6.63 -4.54
C ILE A 53 -2.65 -6.46 -5.91
N SER A 54 -1.89 -5.97 -6.91
CA SER A 54 -2.44 -5.64 -8.22
C SER A 54 -1.49 -6.03 -9.34
N TYR A 55 -2.02 -6.82 -10.29
CA TYR A 55 -1.32 -7.21 -11.51
C TYR A 55 -1.09 -6.01 -12.46
N LEU A 56 -1.91 -4.96 -12.33
CA LEU A 56 -1.95 -3.81 -13.26
C LEU A 56 -0.86 -2.77 -12.99
N ILE A 57 -0.25 -2.74 -11.80
CA ILE A 57 0.72 -1.69 -11.43
C ILE A 57 2.08 -1.86 -12.12
N LYS A 58 2.30 -3.00 -12.79
CA LYS A 58 3.54 -3.28 -13.52
C LYS A 58 3.79 -2.35 -14.72
N GLU A 59 2.75 -1.69 -15.24
CA GLU A 59 2.90 -0.74 -16.35
C GLU A 59 2.79 0.70 -15.85
N SER A 60 3.94 1.38 -15.74
CA SER A 60 4.10 2.83 -15.71
C SER A 60 3.14 3.63 -14.81
N VAL A 61 2.95 3.20 -13.56
CA VAL A 61 2.24 4.04 -12.58
C VAL A 61 3.22 5.09 -12.06
N ASP A 62 3.08 6.33 -12.54
CA ASP A 62 3.70 7.48 -11.90
C ASP A 62 3.16 7.60 -10.47
N PHE A 63 4.01 7.52 -9.46
CA PHE A 63 3.63 7.54 -8.04
C PHE A 63 3.70 8.94 -7.42
N SER A 64 4.08 9.96 -8.19
CA SER A 64 4.26 11.34 -7.69
C SER A 64 3.03 11.85 -6.93
N ASP A 65 1.83 11.66 -7.49
CA ASP A 65 0.58 12.14 -6.86
C ASP A 65 0.21 11.43 -5.55
N THR A 66 0.70 10.21 -5.32
CA THR A 66 0.32 9.38 -4.15
C THR A 66 1.47 9.14 -3.19
N GLU A 67 2.61 9.81 -3.38
CA GLU A 67 3.80 9.68 -2.55
C GLU A 67 3.54 10.05 -1.07
N TYR A 68 2.62 10.99 -0.85
CA TYR A 68 2.20 11.40 0.49
C TYR A 68 1.49 10.26 1.25
N LEU A 69 0.75 9.38 0.57
CA LEU A 69 0.10 8.21 1.17
C LEU A 69 1.13 7.14 1.52
N LEU A 70 2.08 6.89 0.62
CA LEU A 70 3.17 5.94 0.85
C LEU A 70 4.02 6.37 2.05
N SER A 71 4.34 7.65 2.13
CA SER A 71 5.09 8.23 3.25
C SER A 71 4.36 8.06 4.58
N GLN A 72 3.03 8.21 4.60
CA GLN A 72 2.23 7.95 5.81
C GLN A 72 2.26 6.48 6.23
N ILE A 73 2.20 5.55 5.27
CA ILE A 73 2.30 4.11 5.57
C ILE A 73 3.67 3.80 6.19
N ILE A 74 4.76 4.30 5.58
CA ILE A 74 6.13 4.13 6.10
C ILE A 74 6.22 4.68 7.53
N ASN A 75 5.69 5.89 7.77
CA ASN A 75 5.68 6.50 9.09
C ASN A 75 4.87 5.73 10.14
N ILE A 76 3.78 5.06 9.76
CA ILE A 76 3.01 4.22 10.69
C ILE A 76 3.79 2.96 11.07
N ILE A 77 4.53 2.40 10.12
CA ILE A 77 5.30 1.17 10.34
C ILE A 77 6.53 1.46 11.18
N ASN A 78 7.28 2.52 10.86
CA ASN A 78 8.55 2.88 11.48
C ASN A 78 8.42 3.64 12.83
N LYS A 79 7.18 3.83 13.31
CA LYS A 79 6.88 4.37 14.66
C LYS A 79 6.73 3.27 15.68
#